data_AF-A0A0M4GUB0-F1
#
_entry.id   AF-A0A0M4GUB0-F1
#
_cell.length_a   1.000
_cell.length_b   1.000
_cell.length_c   1.000
_cell.angle_alpha   90.00
_cell.angle_beta   90.00
_cell.angle_gamma   90.00
#
_symmetry.space_group_name_H-M   'P 1'
#
loop_
_entity.id
_entity.type
_entity.pdbx_description
1 polymer ?
#
loop_
_entity_poly.entity_id
_entity_poly.type
_entity_poly.pdbx_seq_one_letter_code
_entity_poly.pdbx_strand_id
1 'polypeptide(L)' 'MSIDPATAEQEYDFFAQAANQVPQGPPRRRSRRLSAPVPVRFSPEVLQRVRERADADDRSVSSWIRRAVENELGRSA' A
#
# COMPACT_ATOMS: atom_id res chain seq x y z
N MET A 1 -23.03 -17.44 -14.96
CA MET A 1 -22.48 -16.89 -16.22
C MET A 1 -20.98 -16.77 -16.01
N SER A 2 -20.19 -17.62 -16.66
CA SER A 2 -18.74 -17.43 -16.73
C SER A 2 -18.48 -16.29 -17.70
N ILE A 3 -17.68 -15.31 -17.29
CA ILE A 3 -17.22 -14.23 -18.16
C ILE A 3 -15.88 -14.71 -18.69
N ASP A 4 -15.85 -15.19 -19.93
CA ASP A 4 -14.58 -15.45 -20.60
C ASP A 4 -13.86 -14.10 -20.74
N PRO A 5 -12.58 -13.99 -20.34
CA PRO A 5 -11.86 -12.73 -20.43
C PRO A 5 -11.72 -12.33 -21.89
N ALA A 6 -12.01 -11.06 -22.20
CA ALA A 6 -11.83 -10.51 -23.52
C ALA A 6 -10.36 -10.61 -23.94
N THR A 7 -10.12 -10.76 -25.24
CA THR A 7 -8.75 -10.67 -25.77
C THR A 7 -8.22 -9.25 -25.62
N ALA A 8 -6.90 -9.08 -25.54
CA ALA A 8 -6.28 -7.76 -25.35
C ALA A 8 -6.68 -6.74 -26.44
N GLU A 9 -6.89 -7.21 -27.68
CA GLU A 9 -7.34 -6.38 -28.81
C GLU A 9 -8.78 -5.90 -28.61
N GLN A 10 -9.67 -6.77 -28.12
CA GLN A 10 -11.05 -6.41 -27.81
C GLN A 10 -11.15 -5.42 -26.65
N GLU A 11 -10.29 -5.55 -25.63
CA GLU A 11 -10.21 -4.56 -24.54
C GLU A 11 -9.72 -3.20 -25.06
N TYR A 12 -8.72 -3.20 -25.95
CA TYR A 12 -8.21 -1.98 -26.57
C TYR A 12 -9.29 -1.25 -27.37
N ASP A 13 -9.99 -1.96 -28.26
CA ASP A 13 -11.07 -1.41 -29.09
C ASP A 13 -12.24 -0.90 -28.23
N PHE A 14 -12.53 -1.58 -27.12
CA PHE A 14 -13.55 -1.15 -26.17
C PHE A 14 -13.19 0.20 -25.53
N PHE A 15 -11.96 0.38 -25.04
CA PHE A 15 -11.52 1.64 -24.42
C PHE A 15 -11.14 2.74 -25.43
N ALA A 16 -10.98 2.43 -26.71
CA ALA A 16 -10.81 3.42 -27.77
C ALA A 16 -12.04 4.34 -27.92
N GLN A 17 -13.22 3.88 -27.50
CA GLN A 17 -14.45 4.66 -27.53
C GLN A 17 -14.49 5.64 -26.34
N ALA A 18 -14.68 6.93 -26.61
CA ALA A 18 -14.68 7.98 -25.58
C ALA A 18 -15.73 7.76 -24.47
N ALA A 19 -16.87 7.14 -24.79
CA ALA A 19 -17.90 6.79 -23.80
C ALA A 19 -17.40 5.84 -22.71
N ASN A 20 -16.46 4.94 -23.06
CA ASN A 20 -15.90 3.95 -22.15
C ASN A 20 -14.69 4.49 -21.36
N GLN A 21 -14.28 5.73 -21.62
CA GLN A 21 -13.25 6.44 -20.85
C GLN A 21 -13.84 7.27 -19.71
N VAL A 22 -15.16 7.31 -19.57
CA VAL A 22 -15.83 8.01 -18.48
C VAL A 22 -15.79 7.12 -17.23
N PRO A 23 -15.27 7.61 -16.09
CA PRO A 23 -15.30 6.89 -14.83
C PRO A 23 -16.72 6.46 -14.48
N GLN A 24 -16.91 5.15 -14.28
CA GLN A 24 -18.22 4.60 -13.93
C GLN A 24 -18.47 4.73 -12.42
N GLY A 25 -19.69 5.15 -12.07
CA GLY A 25 -20.15 5.24 -10.69
C GLY A 25 -19.81 6.56 -9.98
N PRO A 26 -20.35 6.74 -8.76
CA PRO A 26 -20.11 7.96 -7.98
C PRO A 26 -18.64 8.07 -7.59
N PRO A 27 -18.07 9.29 -7.55
CA PRO A 27 -16.69 9.51 -7.15
C PRO A 27 -16.47 8.99 -5.72
N ARG A 28 -15.60 7.99 -5.58
CA ARG A 28 -15.17 7.51 -4.27
C ARG A 28 -14.01 8.36 -3.78
N ARG A 29 -14.20 9.07 -2.66
CA ARG A 29 -13.05 9.60 -1.91
C ARG A 29 -12.26 8.41 -1.35
N ARG A 30 -10.95 8.35 -1.62
CA ARG A 30 -10.06 7.45 -0.88
C ARG A 30 -10.24 7.74 0.62
N SER A 31 -10.23 6.68 1.44
CA SER A 31 -10.33 6.81 2.90
C SER A 31 -9.31 7.83 3.43
N ARG A 32 -9.67 8.50 4.52
CA ARG A 32 -8.93 9.63 5.09
C ARG A 32 -7.44 9.32 5.21
N ARG A 33 -6.63 10.32 4.86
CA ARG A 33 -5.16 10.31 4.82
C ARG A 33 -4.59 9.61 6.05
N LEU A 34 -3.51 8.83 5.86
CA LEU A 34 -2.63 8.38 6.93
C LEU A 34 -2.45 9.52 7.95
N SER A 35 -2.48 9.21 9.25
CA SER A 35 -2.23 10.18 10.31
C SER A 35 -0.97 10.99 9.99
N ALA A 36 -0.90 12.24 10.48
CA ALA A 36 0.29 13.06 10.32
C ALA A 36 1.53 12.25 10.74
N PRO A 37 2.61 12.25 9.95
CA PRO A 37 3.81 11.50 10.28
C PRO A 37 4.40 12.06 11.58
N VAL A 38 4.67 11.17 12.55
CA VAL A 38 5.37 11.53 13.79
C VAL A 38 6.88 11.34 13.54
N PRO A 39 7.69 12.41 13.56
CA PRO A 39 9.12 12.28 13.33
C PRO A 39 9.80 11.64 14.56
N VAL A 40 10.36 10.45 14.38
CA VAL A 40 11.18 9.77 15.38
C VAL A 40 12.65 9.88 14.97
N ARG A 41 13.52 10.25 15.91
CA ARG A 41 14.97 10.31 15.71
C ARG A 41 15.60 9.08 16.34
N PHE A 42 16.35 8.35 15.53
CA PHE A 42 17.15 7.21 15.99
C PHE A 42 18.63 7.55 15.83
N SER A 43 19.48 6.93 16.65
CA SER A 43 20.91 6.96 16.40
C SER A 43 21.23 6.26 15.06
N PRO A 44 22.35 6.59 14.41
CA PRO A 44 22.75 5.93 13.17
C PRO A 44 22.87 4.41 13.31
N GLU A 45 23.38 3.93 14.45
CA GLU A 45 23.49 2.50 14.77
C GLU A 45 22.12 1.82 14.81
N VAL A 46 21.14 2.45 15.46
CA VAL A 46 19.77 1.91 15.53
C VAL A 46 19.12 1.91 14.14
N LEU A 47 19.31 2.98 13.35
CA LEU A 47 18.81 3.02 11.97
C LEU A 47 19.36 1.89 11.11
N GLN A 48 20.65 1.59 11.24
CA GLN A 48 21.29 0.51 10.50
C GLN A 48 20.67 -0.85 10.87
N ARG A 49 20.54 -1.13 12.16
CA ARG A 49 19.90 -2.38 12.63
C ARG A 49 18.45 -2.51 12.17
N VAL A 50 17.70 -1.41 12.18
CA VAL A 50 16.31 -1.42 11.70
C VAL A 50 16.25 -1.75 10.20
N ARG A 51 17.16 -1.22 9.38
CA ARG A 51 17.24 -1.53 7.94
C ARG A 51 17.53 -3.01 7.71
N GLU A 52 18.55 -3.54 8.38
CA GLU A 52 18.92 -4.97 8.26
C GLU A 52 17.77 -5.90 8.64
N ARG A 53 17.03 -5.58 9.70
CA ARG A 53 15.86 -6.37 10.12
C ARG A 53 14.68 -6.24 9.16
N ALA A 54 14.44 -5.05 8.62
CA ALA A 54 13.38 -4.83 7.64
C ALA A 54 13.66 -5.60 6.34
N ASP A 55 14.91 -5.55 5.85
CA ASP A 55 15.35 -6.28 4.67
C ASP A 55 15.27 -7.80 4.87
N ALA A 56 15.68 -8.30 6.05
CA ALA A 56 15.57 -9.72 6.39
C ALA A 56 14.11 -10.23 6.41
N ASP A 57 13.15 -9.35 6.70
CA ASP A 57 11.71 -9.66 6.75
C ASP A 57 10.99 -9.36 5.41
N ASP A 58 11.72 -8.98 4.35
CA ASP A 58 11.20 -8.52 3.05
C ASP A 58 10.15 -7.40 3.18
N ARG A 59 10.47 -6.41 4.01
CA ARG A 59 9.57 -5.30 4.36
C ARG A 59 10.26 -3.96 4.23
N SER A 60 9.47 -2.93 3.97
CA SER A 60 9.95 -1.56 4.13
C SER A 60 10.19 -1.24 5.61
N VAL A 61 11.16 -0.35 5.87
CA VAL A 61 11.48 0.15 7.22
C VAL A 61 10.25 0.66 7.97
N SER A 62 9.37 1.41 7.28
CA SER A 62 8.15 1.96 7.91
C SER A 62 7.14 0.87 8.27
N SER A 63 6.97 -0.15 7.42
CA SER A 63 6.12 -1.31 7.71
C SER A 63 6.67 -2.12 8.87
N TRP A 64 7.99 -2.34 8.89
CA TRP A 64 8.66 -3.08 9.95
C TRP A 64 8.54 -2.39 11.31
N ILE A 65 8.82 -1.08 11.38
CA ILE A 65 8.69 -0.29 12.61
C ILE A 65 7.25 -0.32 13.12
N ARG A 66 6.25 -0.12 12.24
CA ARG A 66 4.83 -0.13 12.66
C ARG A 66 4.46 -1.47 13.29
N ARG A 67 4.83 -2.58 12.64
CA ARG A 67 4.57 -3.92 13.16
C ARG A 67 5.30 -4.19 14.48
N ALA A 68 6.54 -3.73 14.62
CA ALA A 68 7.30 -3.88 15.86
C ALA A 68 6.62 -3.15 17.03
N VAL A 69 6.14 -1.92 16.80
CA VAL A 69 5.40 -1.14 17.79
C VAL A 69 4.07 -1.81 18.15
N GLU A 70 3.29 -2.25 17.16
CA GLU A 70 2.02 -2.96 17.40
C GLU A 70 2.22 -4.24 18.23
N ASN A 71 3.26 -5.02 17.91
CA ASN A 71 3.61 -6.22 18.67
C ASN A 71 4.01 -5.91 20.12
N GLU A 72 4.78 -4.84 20.35
CA GLU A 72 5.22 -4.44 21.68
C GLU A 72 4.05 -3.99 22.56
N LEU A 73 3.14 -3.19 21.99
CA LEU A 73 1.92 -2.76 22.68
C LEU A 73 0.99 -3.94 23.00
N GLY A 74 0.92 -4.94 22.12
CA GLY A 74 0.14 -6.16 22.36
C GLY A 74 0.76 -7.13 23.38
N ARG A 75 2.08 -7.09 23.60
CA ARG A 75 2.77 -7.90 24.63
C ARG A 75 2.63 -7.34 26.03
N SER A 76 2.40 -6.03 26.13
CA SER A 76 2.27 -5.30 27.40
C SER A 76 0.82 -5.26 27.92
N ALA A 77 -0.11 -5.91 27.22
CA ALA A 77 -1.54 -5.95 27.50
C ALA A 77 -1.96 -7.29 28.13
#